data_AF-A0A426ZEQ4-F1
#
_entry.id   AF-A0A426ZEQ4-F1
#
_cell.length_a   1.000
_cell.length_b   1.000
_cell.length_c   1.000
_cell.angle_alpha   90.00
_cell.angle_beta   90.00
_cell.angle_gamma   90.00
#
_symmetry.space_group_name_H-M   'P 1'
#
loop_
_entity.id
_entity.type
_entity.pdbx_description
1 polymer ?
#
loop_
_entity_poly.entity_id
_entity_poly.type
_entity_poly.pdbx_seq_one_letter_code
_entity_poly.pdbx_strand_id
1 'polypeptide(L)' 'QSTLSLNAISRTKTLLNFISGEAREGEIKAVLGMRGFSKSTLIDTLANHIMWENLQGSITLNSEKLEGYLLKMTSDYIM' A
#
# COMPACT_ATOMS: atom_id res chain seq x y z
N GLN A 1 -6.63 15.43 42.34
CA GLN A 1 -7.57 14.52 41.65
C GLN A 1 -7.01 14.31 40.26
N SER A 2 -6.74 13.05 39.95
CA SER A 2 -5.97 12.56 38.81
C SER A 2 -6.60 12.92 37.47
N THR A 3 -5.87 13.65 36.64
CA THR A 3 -6.20 13.87 35.23
C THR A 3 -6.02 12.53 34.49
N LEU A 4 -7.10 11.78 34.31
CA LEU A 4 -7.14 10.67 33.37
C LEU A 4 -7.07 11.24 31.96
N SER A 5 -5.84 11.48 31.49
CA SER A 5 -5.57 11.62 30.06
C SER A 5 -5.95 10.29 29.42
N LEU A 6 -7.15 10.26 28.81
CA LEU A 6 -7.51 9.22 27.86
C LEU A 6 -6.58 9.39 26.66
N ASN A 7 -5.37 8.83 26.77
CA ASN A 7 -4.66 8.32 25.62
C ASN A 7 -5.59 7.30 24.98
N ALA A 8 -6.46 7.77 24.08
CA ALA A 8 -7.04 6.91 23.07
C ALA A 8 -5.83 6.28 22.39
N ILE A 9 -5.51 5.05 22.78
CA ILE A 9 -4.47 4.26 22.13
C ILE A 9 -4.97 4.12 20.70
N SER A 10 -4.48 4.97 19.81
CA SER A 10 -4.68 4.88 18.38
C SER A 10 -4.14 3.52 17.97
N ARG A 11 -5.01 2.52 17.93
CA ARG A 11 -4.65 1.16 17.55
C ARG A 11 -4.41 1.17 16.05
N THR A 12 -3.17 1.47 15.65
CA THR A 12 -2.73 1.32 14.28
C THR A 12 -2.87 -0.14 13.89
N LYS A 13 -3.68 -0.41 12.86
CA LYS A 13 -3.89 -1.75 12.33
C LYS A 13 -3.05 -1.93 11.07
N THR A 14 -2.10 -2.85 11.11
CA THR A 14 -1.35 -3.25 9.92
C THR A 14 -2.25 -4.03 8.97
N LEU A 15 -2.50 -3.49 7.78
CA LEU A 15 -3.34 -4.14 6.74
C LEU A 15 -2.52 -4.93 5.73
N LEU A 16 -1.31 -4.46 5.43
CA LEU A 16 -0.33 -5.09 4.55
C LEU A 16 0.94 -5.30 5.37
N ASN A 17 1.52 -6.49 5.32
CA ASN A 17 2.63 -6.85 6.20
C ASN A 17 3.76 -7.50 5.40
N PHE A 18 4.88 -6.79 5.25
CA PHE A 18 6.09 -7.26 4.56
C PHE A 18 5.82 -7.94 3.21
N ILE A 19 5.07 -7.27 2.33
CA ILE A 19 4.77 -7.78 0.99
C ILE A 19 5.91 -7.42 0.03
N SER A 20 6.34 -8.38 -0.77
CA SER A 20 7.31 -8.20 -1.86
C SER A 20 6.80 -8.86 -3.14
N GLY A 21 7.25 -8.36 -4.27
CA GLY A 21 6.89 -8.88 -5.58
C GLY A 21 7.56 -8.09 -6.70
N GLU A 22 7.61 -8.70 -7.88
CA GLU A 22 8.14 -8.12 -9.10
C GLU A 22 7.19 -8.52 -10.24
N ALA A 23 6.97 -7.58 -11.16
CA ALA A 23 6.29 -7.83 -12.43
C ALA A 23 7.19 -7.34 -13.55
N ARG A 24 7.40 -8.19 -14.55
CA ARG A 24 8.18 -7.83 -15.75
C ARG A 24 7.26 -7.42 -16.89
N GLU A 25 7.81 -6.72 -17.85
CA GLU A 25 7.10 -6.37 -19.07
C GLU A 25 6.53 -7.64 -19.74
N GLY A 26 5.25 -7.57 -20.14
CA GLY A 26 4.52 -8.70 -20.73
C GLY A 26 3.97 -9.72 -19.72
N GLU A 27 4.26 -9.61 -18.43
CA GLU A 27 3.70 -10.50 -17.42
C GLU A 27 2.35 -10.00 -16.87
N ILE A 28 1.41 -10.93 -16.72
CA ILE A 28 0.17 -10.70 -15.98
C ILE A 28 0.34 -11.30 -14.58
N LYS A 29 0.19 -10.48 -13.54
CA LYS A 29 0.18 -10.93 -12.13
C LYS A 29 -1.25 -10.90 -11.58
N ALA A 30 -1.59 -11.92 -10.80
CA ALA A 30 -2.87 -11.99 -10.10
C ALA A 30 -2.64 -11.89 -8.58
N VAL A 31 -3.42 -11.05 -7.91
CA VAL A 31 -3.46 -10.95 -6.45
C VAL A 31 -4.70 -11.69 -5.94
N LEU A 32 -4.50 -12.83 -5.27
CA LEU A 32 -5.55 -13.77 -4.87
C LEU A 32 -5.55 -14.02 -3.35
N GLY A 33 -6.69 -14.48 -2.81
CA GLY A 33 -6.83 -14.84 -1.39
C GLY A 33 -8.28 -14.77 -0.89
N MET A 34 -8.53 -15.02 0.40
CA MET A 34 -9.87 -14.97 1.01
C MET A 34 -10.39 -13.54 1.22
N ARG A 35 -11.72 -13.35 1.32
CA ARG A 35 -12.32 -12.04 1.63
C ARG A 35 -11.73 -11.47 2.94
N GLY A 36 -11.37 -10.18 2.95
CA GLY A 36 -10.78 -9.51 4.12
C GLY A 36 -9.24 -9.53 4.19
N PHE A 37 -8.54 -10.22 3.29
CA PHE A 37 -7.06 -10.24 3.22
C PHE A 37 -6.46 -9.08 2.42
N SER A 38 -7.06 -7.88 2.53
CA SER A 38 -6.46 -6.63 2.03
C SER A 38 -6.00 -6.62 0.56
N LYS A 39 -6.57 -7.46 -0.32
CA LYS A 39 -6.18 -7.51 -1.75
C LYS A 39 -6.40 -6.18 -2.46
N SER A 40 -7.62 -5.66 -2.38
CA SER A 40 -7.93 -4.34 -2.94
C SER A 40 -7.06 -3.27 -2.28
N THR A 41 -6.82 -3.35 -0.97
CA THR A 41 -5.90 -2.45 -0.27
C THR A 41 -4.47 -2.49 -0.82
N LEU A 42 -3.95 -3.67 -1.22
CA LEU A 42 -2.65 -3.77 -1.88
C LEU A 42 -2.68 -3.06 -3.25
N ILE A 43 -3.72 -3.25 -4.05
CA ILE A 43 -3.84 -2.60 -5.36
C ILE A 43 -4.02 -1.08 -5.20
N ASP A 44 -4.86 -0.63 -4.27
CA ASP A 44 -5.09 0.78 -3.94
C ASP A 44 -3.80 1.45 -3.45
N THR A 45 -2.95 0.70 -2.74
CA THR A 45 -1.62 1.15 -2.32
C THR A 45 -0.70 1.38 -3.51
N LEU A 46 -0.66 0.43 -4.46
CA LEU A 46 0.12 0.56 -5.70
C LEU A 46 -0.41 1.65 -6.64
N ALA A 47 -1.71 1.91 -6.63
CA ALA A 47 -2.36 2.98 -7.37
C ALA A 47 -2.20 4.38 -6.72
N ASN A 48 -1.45 4.48 -5.62
CA ASN A 48 -1.30 5.72 -4.85
C ASN A 48 -2.64 6.31 -4.36
N HIS A 49 -3.61 5.45 -4.02
CA HIS A 49 -4.89 5.82 -3.41
C HIS A 49 -4.87 5.76 -1.87
N ILE A 50 -3.77 5.29 -1.28
CA ILE A 50 -3.50 5.30 0.16
C ILE A 50 -2.47 6.38 0.47
N MET A 51 -2.66 7.12 1.57
CA MET A 51 -1.72 8.14 2.03
C MET A 51 -0.33 7.55 2.26
N TRP A 52 0.69 8.11 1.62
CA TRP A 52 2.06 7.59 1.63
C TRP A 52 2.68 7.54 3.03
N GLU A 53 2.28 8.45 3.93
CA GLU A 53 2.67 8.42 5.35
C GLU A 53 2.29 7.14 6.10
N ASN A 54 1.30 6.39 5.61
CA ASN A 54 0.88 5.12 6.18
C ASN A 54 1.60 3.92 5.54
N LEU A 55 2.48 4.16 4.56
CA LEU A 55 3.22 3.13 3.83
C LEU A 55 4.67 3.09 4.32
N GLN A 56 5.17 1.87 4.49
CA GLN A 56 6.58 1.62 4.79
C GLN A 56 7.16 0.69 3.74
N GLY A 57 8.38 1.01 3.27
CA GLY A 57 9.09 0.24 2.25
C GLY A 57 9.44 1.07 1.02
N SER A 58 9.67 0.38 -0.10
CA SER A 58 10.02 0.98 -1.37
C SER A 58 9.35 0.26 -2.52
N ILE A 59 8.93 1.03 -3.52
CA ILE A 59 8.46 0.53 -4.81
C ILE A 59 9.45 1.05 -5.85
N THR A 60 9.87 0.19 -6.76
CA THR A 60 10.75 0.57 -7.87
C THR A 60 10.08 0.27 -9.21
N LEU A 61 10.29 1.15 -10.19
CA LEU A 61 9.90 0.96 -11.57
C LEU A 61 11.17 1.06 -12.41
N ASN A 62 11.47 0.03 -13.21
CA ASN A 62 12.69 -0.02 -14.01
C ASN A 62 13.98 0.24 -13.20
N SER A 63 14.03 -0.27 -11.96
CA SER A 63 15.12 -0.05 -10.99
C SER A 63 15.22 1.37 -10.39
N GLU A 64 14.34 2.29 -10.75
CA GLU A 64 14.26 3.62 -10.14
C GLU A 64 13.22 3.63 -9.02
N LYS A 65 13.58 4.25 -7.88
CA LYS A 65 12.66 4.36 -6.74
C LYS A 65 11.54 5.33 -7.06
N LEU A 66 10.31 4.88 -6.87
CA LEU A 66 9.14 5.72 -7.05
C LEU A 66 8.87 6.56 -5.80
N GLU A 67 8.63 7.85 -6.02
CA GLU A 67 8.04 8.77 -5.06
C GLU A 67 6.55 8.89 -5.37
N GLY A 68 5.70 9.02 -4.33
CA GLY A 68 4.25 8.76 -4.44
C GLY A 68 3.51 9.43 -5.61
N TYR A 69 3.96 10.57 -6.11
CA TYR A 69 3.34 11.26 -7.26
C TYR A 69 3.58 10.59 -8.63
N LEU A 70 4.69 9.85 -8.80
CA LEU A 70 5.11 9.32 -10.10
C LEU A 70 4.24 8.16 -10.59
N LEU A 71 3.73 7.33 -9.67
CA LEU A 71 2.89 6.17 -9.98
C LEU A 71 1.63 6.54 -10.76
N LYS A 72 1.10 7.76 -10.54
CA LYS A 72 -0.12 8.22 -11.22
C LYS A 72 0.10 8.68 -12.67
N MET A 73 1.33 9.02 -13.05
CA MET A 73 1.61 9.55 -14.40
C MET A 73 1.80 8.45 -15.45
N THR A 74 2.14 7.23 -15.04
CA THR A 74 2.52 6.12 -15.95
C THR A 74 1.63 4.89 -15.82
N SER A 75 0.65 4.91 -14.91
CA SER A 75 -0.23 3.78 -14.62
C SER A 75 -1.69 4.20 -14.70
N ASP A 76 -2.51 3.34 -15.30
CA ASP A 76 -3.96 3.45 -15.24
C ASP A 76 -4.51 2.48 -14.19
N TYR A 77 -5.48 2.94 -13.40
CA TYR A 77 -6.20 2.14 -12.41
C TYR A 77 -7.69 2.06 -12.80
N ILE A 78 -8.20 0.84 -12.91
CA ILE A 78 -9.61 0.54 -13.19
C ILE A 78 -10.11 -0.38 -12.09
N MET A 79 -11.28 -0.06 -11.53
CA MET A 79 -11.95 -0.82 -10.46
C MET A 79 -13.15 -1.59 -10.97
#